data_AF-A0A4V2HTR0-F1
#
_entry.id   AF-A0A4V2HTR0-F1
#
_cell.length_a   1.000
_cell.length_b   1.000
_cell.length_c   1.000
_cell.angle_alpha   90.00
_cell.angle_beta   90.00
_cell.angle_gamma   90.00
#
_symmetry.space_group_name_H-M   'P 1'
#
loop_
_entity.id
_entity.type
_entity.pdbx_description
1 polymer ?
#
loop_
_entity_poly.entity_id
_entity_poly.type
_entity_poly.pdbx_seq_one_letter_code
_entity_poly.pdbx_strand_id
1 'polypeptide(L)'
;MTADVPSLVMAAGGEIVGKIRLQKVVYLLDRMGLDSGFSYEYYHYGPYSEDLAEKIEDDIVFGHLHASQRRRLSDGVPYVAYSAEAEGDGDKADAHMPIGRIRTALAEMQRHSSTVLELAATIHWLAVVEGISDWKTELVRRKGAKTGNNRALKAFELLRTLGLPPAVGSAVRS
;
A
#
# COMPACT_ATOMS: atom_id res chain seq x y z
N MET A 1 16.97 4.11 8.71
CA MET A 1 17.27 3.45 7.43
C MET A 1 15.95 3.19 6.75
N THR A 2 15.76 3.63 5.52
CA THR A 2 14.48 3.53 4.80
C THR A 2 14.34 2.18 4.12
N ALA A 3 13.12 1.65 3.98
CA ALA A 3 12.92 0.37 3.27
C ALA A 3 13.44 0.42 1.83
N ASP A 4 14.02 -0.71 1.38
CA ASP A 4 14.49 -0.88 0.01
C ASP A 4 13.30 -1.13 -0.95
N VAL A 5 12.86 -0.06 -1.63
CA VAL A 5 11.71 -0.11 -2.55
C VAL A 5 11.93 -1.09 -3.72
N PRO A 6 13.11 -1.15 -4.39
CA PRO A 6 13.45 -2.21 -5.33
C PRO A 6 13.20 -3.62 -4.80
N SER A 7 13.65 -3.96 -3.59
CA SER A 7 13.37 -5.27 -2.97
C SER A 7 11.88 -5.53 -2.78
N LEU A 8 11.08 -4.52 -2.44
CA LEU A 8 9.62 -4.68 -2.34
C LEU A 8 8.98 -4.96 -3.70
N VAL A 9 9.46 -4.31 -4.77
CA VAL A 9 9.00 -4.57 -6.15
C VAL A 9 9.40 -5.98 -6.58
N MET A 10 10.62 -6.42 -6.28
CA MET A 10 11.07 -7.80 -6.54
C MET A 10 10.25 -8.82 -5.76
N ALA A 11 9.99 -8.58 -4.48
CA ALA A 11 9.14 -9.43 -3.65
C ALA A 11 7.68 -9.48 -4.16
N ALA A 12 7.24 -8.46 -4.91
CA ALA A 12 5.95 -8.43 -5.59
C ALA A 12 5.94 -9.17 -6.95
N GLY A 13 7.01 -9.87 -7.32
CA GLY A 13 7.12 -10.54 -8.61
C GLY A 13 7.72 -9.66 -9.72
N GLY A 14 8.46 -8.63 -9.33
CA GLY A 14 9.25 -7.78 -10.24
C GLY A 14 8.48 -6.59 -10.82
N GLU A 15 7.18 -6.44 -10.57
CA GLU A 15 6.40 -5.32 -11.07
C GLU A 15 5.27 -4.89 -10.12
N ILE A 16 5.10 -3.59 -9.94
CA ILE A 16 3.93 -2.98 -9.29
C ILE A 16 3.31 -1.93 -10.22
N VAL A 17 2.03 -2.11 -10.54
CA VAL A 17 1.30 -1.24 -11.46
C VAL A 17 0.53 -0.13 -10.73
N GLY A 18 0.97 1.11 -10.91
CA GLY A 18 0.29 2.34 -10.53
C GLY A 18 0.86 3.03 -9.27
N LYS A 19 1.06 4.35 -9.35
CA LYS A 19 1.58 5.18 -8.24
C LYS A 19 0.78 5.05 -6.95
N ILE A 20 -0.57 5.12 -7.06
CA ILE A 20 -1.46 4.94 -5.91
C ILE A 20 -1.28 3.54 -5.30
N ARG A 21 -1.17 2.51 -6.13
CA ARG A 21 -1.01 1.13 -5.66
C ARG A 21 0.25 0.98 -4.83
N LEU A 22 1.38 1.44 -5.34
CA LEU A 22 2.66 1.37 -4.64
C LEU A 22 2.60 2.07 -3.28
N GLN A 23 2.07 3.30 -3.25
CA GLN A 23 1.83 4.06 -2.03
C GLN A 23 1.01 3.29 -0.98
N LYS A 24 -0.07 2.63 -1.40
CA LYS A 24 -0.93 1.89 -0.45
C LYS A 24 -0.32 0.57 0.00
N VAL A 25 0.41 -0.10 -0.89
CA VAL A 25 1.13 -1.35 -0.55
C VAL A 25 2.18 -1.08 0.53
N VAL A 26 3.03 -0.08 0.35
CA VAL A 26 4.08 0.24 1.32
C VAL A 26 3.46 0.69 2.65
N TYR A 27 2.45 1.56 2.62
CA TYR A 27 1.71 1.94 3.83
C TYR A 27 1.16 0.73 4.59
N LEU A 28 0.48 -0.20 3.91
CA LEU A 28 -0.10 -1.37 4.57
C LEU A 28 0.98 -2.29 5.15
N LEU A 29 2.10 -2.48 4.45
CA LEU A 29 3.25 -3.23 4.97
C LEU A 29 3.84 -2.58 6.23
N ASP A 30 3.95 -1.26 6.25
CA ASP A 30 4.38 -0.53 7.46
C ASP A 30 3.44 -0.74 8.63
N ARG A 31 2.13 -0.72 8.40
CA ARG A 31 1.16 -1.04 9.45
C ARG A 31 1.23 -2.49 9.92
N MET A 32 1.80 -3.38 9.11
CA MET A 32 2.09 -4.75 9.49
C MET A 32 3.44 -4.92 10.21
N GLY A 33 4.25 -3.87 10.29
CA GLY A 33 5.57 -3.86 10.96
C GLY A 33 6.78 -3.91 10.02
N LEU A 34 6.65 -3.47 8.77
CA LEU A 34 7.81 -3.32 7.88
C LEU A 34 8.82 -2.27 8.40
N ASP A 35 8.32 -1.21 9.05
CA ASP A 35 9.10 -0.09 9.58
C ASP A 35 10.00 0.58 8.53
N SER A 36 9.39 0.99 7.41
CA SER A 36 10.12 1.59 6.29
C SER A 36 10.75 2.95 6.59
N GLY A 37 10.43 3.58 7.72
CA GLY A 37 10.84 4.95 8.05
C GLY A 37 10.10 6.05 7.29
N PHE A 38 9.16 5.73 6.39
CA PHE A 38 8.39 6.74 5.67
C PHE A 38 7.31 7.40 6.55
N SER A 39 7.20 8.73 6.44
CA SER A 39 6.10 9.48 7.05
C SER A 39 4.87 9.50 6.14
N TYR A 40 3.68 9.61 6.73
CA TYR A 40 2.41 9.59 6.01
C TYR A 40 1.51 10.72 6.45
N GLU A 41 0.80 11.31 5.49
CA GLU A 41 -0.26 12.28 5.72
C GLU A 41 -1.53 11.90 4.92
N TYR A 42 -2.68 12.43 5.35
CA TYR A 42 -3.94 12.14 4.68
C TYR A 42 -4.18 13.09 3.51
N TYR A 43 -4.30 12.53 2.30
CA TYR A 43 -4.68 13.27 1.09
C TYR A 43 -5.94 12.69 0.44
N HIS A 44 -6.30 13.20 -0.75
CA HIS A 44 -7.50 12.78 -1.48
C HIS A 44 -7.61 11.26 -1.68
N TYR A 45 -6.47 10.59 -1.90
CA TYR A 45 -6.39 9.13 -2.07
C TYR A 45 -6.11 8.37 -0.77
N GLY A 46 -6.32 8.98 0.39
CA GLY A 46 -5.99 8.38 1.70
C GLY A 46 -4.52 8.63 2.09
N PRO A 47 -3.94 7.81 2.98
CA PRO A 47 -2.58 8.03 3.49
C PRO A 47 -1.54 7.97 2.38
N TYR A 48 -0.69 8.98 2.30
CA TYR A 48 0.31 9.13 1.25
C TYR A 48 1.61 9.63 1.88
N SER A 49 2.73 9.16 1.33
CA SER A 49 4.07 9.53 1.76
C SER A 49 4.78 10.25 0.62
N GLU A 50 5.16 11.50 0.87
CA GLU A 50 6.03 12.25 -0.05
C GLU A 50 7.45 11.64 -0.03
N ASP A 51 7.97 11.27 1.14
CA ASP A 51 9.25 10.57 1.29
C ASP A 51 9.36 9.32 0.39
N LEU A 52 8.30 8.51 0.32
CA LEU A 52 8.25 7.36 -0.58
C LEU A 52 8.22 7.78 -2.05
N ALA A 53 7.53 8.86 -2.39
CA ALA A 53 7.48 9.35 -3.76
C ALA A 53 8.86 9.85 -4.22
N GLU A 54 9.55 10.62 -3.39
CA GLU A 54 10.92 11.07 -3.61
C GLU A 54 11.87 9.87 -3.73
N LYS A 55 11.78 8.89 -2.81
CA LYS A 55 12.62 7.68 -2.87
C LYS A 55 12.43 6.90 -4.17
N ILE A 56 11.20 6.78 -4.66
CA ILE A 56 10.92 6.12 -5.96
C ILE A 56 11.57 6.90 -7.11
N GLU A 57 11.51 8.23 -7.09
CA GLU A 57 12.13 9.07 -8.11
C GLU A 57 13.66 8.94 -8.08
N ASP A 58 14.27 8.95 -6.90
CA ASP A 58 15.70 8.70 -6.73
C ASP A 58 16.10 7.31 -7.26
N ASP A 59 15.37 6.25 -6.89
CA ASP A 59 15.66 4.90 -7.37
C ASP A 59 15.51 4.77 -8.89
N ILE A 60 14.64 5.57 -9.52
CA ILE A 60 14.56 5.64 -10.99
C ILE A 60 15.79 6.37 -11.57
N VAL A 61 16.20 7.49 -10.96
CA VAL A 61 17.37 8.26 -11.40
C VAL A 61 18.65 7.44 -11.30
N PHE A 62 18.81 6.66 -10.23
CA PHE A 62 19.96 5.78 -10.02
C PHE A 62 19.86 4.45 -10.77
N GLY A 63 18.75 4.16 -11.44
CA GLY A 63 18.56 2.96 -12.24
C GLY A 63 18.26 1.70 -11.44
N HIS A 64 17.87 1.81 -10.16
CA HIS A 64 17.40 0.70 -9.33
C HIS A 64 15.94 0.34 -9.62
N LEU A 65 15.15 1.30 -10.06
CA LEU A 65 13.77 1.12 -10.53
C LEU A 65 13.63 1.61 -11.97
N HIS A 66 12.70 0.99 -12.70
CA HIS A 66 12.27 1.45 -14.02
C HIS A 66 10.79 1.81 -13.99
N ALA A 67 10.45 2.99 -14.51
CA ALA A 67 9.07 3.43 -14.68
C ALA A 67 8.67 3.39 -16.15
N SER A 68 7.68 2.57 -16.48
CA SER A 68 7.11 2.47 -17.83
C SER A 68 5.72 3.08 -17.90
N GLN A 69 5.54 4.11 -18.73
CA GLN A 69 4.20 4.59 -19.08
C GLN A 69 3.52 3.63 -20.06
N ARG A 70 2.36 3.10 -19.67
CA ARG A 70 1.55 2.15 -20.43
C ARG A 70 0.12 2.67 -20.54
N ARG A 71 -0.70 2.05 -21.40
CA ARG A 71 -2.13 2.37 -21.54
C ARG A 71 -2.96 1.12 -21.34
N ARG A 72 -4.05 1.25 -20.59
CA ARG A 72 -5.01 0.14 -20.43
C ARG A 72 -5.67 -0.14 -21.77
N LEU A 73 -5.65 -1.40 -22.18
CA LEU A 73 -6.26 -1.82 -23.46
C LEU A 73 -7.77 -1.52 -23.50
N SER A 74 -8.45 -1.56 -22.36
CA SER A 74 -9.90 -1.40 -22.26
C SER A 74 -10.41 0.01 -22.57
N ASP A 75 -9.68 1.06 -22.20
CA ASP A 75 -10.15 2.45 -22.26
C ASP A 75 -9.04 3.48 -22.53
N GLY A 76 -7.84 3.02 -22.85
CA GLY A 76 -6.71 3.86 -23.22
C GLY A 76 -6.13 4.71 -22.08
N VAL A 77 -6.63 4.56 -20.85
CA VAL A 77 -6.19 5.35 -19.69
C VAL A 77 -4.72 5.05 -19.41
N PRO A 78 -3.85 6.08 -19.37
CA PRO A 78 -2.44 5.91 -19.08
C PRO A 78 -2.24 5.48 -17.62
N TYR A 79 -1.23 4.65 -17.40
CA TYR A 79 -0.78 4.23 -16.08
C TYR A 79 0.74 4.02 -16.09
N VAL A 80 1.35 4.01 -14.91
CA VAL A 80 2.78 3.73 -14.73
C VAL A 80 2.93 2.32 -14.16
N ALA A 81 3.83 1.54 -14.72
CA ALA A 81 4.32 0.29 -14.13
C ALA A 81 5.74 0.51 -13.61
N TYR A 82 5.98 0.17 -12.36
CA TYR A 82 7.31 0.19 -11.74
C TYR A 82 7.86 -1.22 -11.73
N SER A 83 9.06 -1.42 -12.27
CA SER A 83 9.74 -2.71 -12.27
C SER A 83 11.15 -2.59 -11.70
N ALA A 84 11.65 -3.69 -11.15
CA ALA A 84 13.01 -3.85 -10.67
C ALA A 84 13.61 -5.12 -11.28
N GLU A 85 14.91 -5.12 -11.58
CA GLU A 85 15.63 -6.28 -12.10
C GLU A 85 16.50 -6.97 -11.05
N ALA A 86 16.80 -6.26 -9.95
CA ALA A 86 17.56 -6.75 -8.81
C ALA A 86 16.98 -6.16 -7.51
N GLU A 87 17.29 -6.81 -6.40
CA GLU A 87 17.19 -6.18 -5.08
C GLU A 87 18.12 -4.95 -5.06
N GLY A 88 17.74 -3.90 -4.33
CA GLY A 88 18.58 -2.72 -4.19
C GLY A 88 19.86 -3.03 -3.41
N ASP A 89 20.80 -2.11 -3.47
CA ASP A 89 22.05 -2.14 -2.70
C ASP A 89 21.86 -1.72 -1.23
N GLY A 90 20.63 -1.32 -0.86
CA GLY A 90 20.27 -0.97 0.50
C GLY A 90 20.65 -2.07 1.48
N ASP A 91 21.27 -1.67 2.59
CA ASP A 91 21.63 -2.57 3.68
C ASP A 91 20.44 -3.50 3.97
N LYS A 92 20.71 -4.80 3.95
CA LYS A 92 19.79 -5.88 4.35
C LYS A 92 19.52 -5.84 5.86
N ALA A 93 19.35 -4.65 6.42
CA ALA A 93 19.09 -4.42 7.82
C ALA A 93 17.78 -5.11 8.13
N ASP A 94 17.90 -6.18 8.91
CA ASP A 94 16.88 -6.85 9.70
C ASP A 94 15.49 -6.35 9.35
N ALA A 95 14.95 -6.84 8.23
CA ALA A 95 13.58 -6.56 7.90
C ALA A 95 12.78 -6.97 9.13
N HIS A 96 12.24 -5.99 9.88
CA HIS A 96 11.44 -6.22 11.09
C HIS A 96 10.30 -7.20 10.80
N MET A 97 9.95 -7.32 9.52
CA MET A 97 9.14 -8.36 8.95
C MET A 97 9.94 -9.40 8.14
N PRO A 98 9.79 -10.72 8.44
CA PRO A 98 10.38 -11.78 7.61
C PRO A 98 9.94 -11.68 6.14
N ILE A 99 10.86 -11.88 5.20
CA ILE A 99 10.60 -11.77 3.76
C ILE A 99 9.45 -12.67 3.27
N GLY A 100 9.27 -13.85 3.88
CA GLY A 100 8.13 -14.73 3.59
C GLY A 100 6.78 -14.08 3.89
N ARG A 101 6.69 -13.35 5.01
CA ARG A 101 5.48 -12.61 5.40
C ARG A 101 5.23 -11.42 4.48
N ILE A 102 6.28 -10.70 4.07
CA ILE A 102 6.20 -9.62 3.07
C ILE A 102 5.64 -10.17 1.75
N ARG A 103 6.22 -11.27 1.23
CA ARG A 103 5.75 -11.92 -0.01
C ARG A 103 4.30 -12.38 0.08
N THR A 104 3.89 -12.99 1.19
CA THR A 104 2.49 -13.39 1.40
C THR A 104 1.54 -12.18 1.40
N ALA A 105 1.92 -11.10 2.09
CA ALA A 105 1.12 -9.87 2.12
C ALA A 105 1.01 -9.21 0.74
N LEU A 106 2.11 -9.13 0.00
CA LEU A 106 2.17 -8.63 -1.36
C LEU A 106 1.30 -9.46 -2.31
N ALA A 107 1.42 -10.79 -2.25
CA ALA A 107 0.61 -11.70 -3.05
C ALA A 107 -0.89 -11.52 -2.77
N GLU A 108 -1.29 -11.34 -1.50
CA GLU A 108 -2.68 -11.06 -1.17
C GLU A 108 -3.13 -9.70 -1.73
N MET A 109 -2.37 -8.63 -1.49
CA MET A 109 -2.69 -7.30 -2.01
C MET A 109 -2.80 -7.27 -3.54
N GLN A 110 -2.00 -8.07 -4.26
CA GLN A 110 -2.04 -8.23 -5.72
C GLN A 110 -3.37 -8.75 -6.25
N ARG A 111 -4.13 -9.50 -5.45
CA ARG A 111 -5.45 -10.04 -5.84
C ARG A 111 -6.54 -8.96 -5.88
N HIS A 112 -6.26 -7.76 -5.37
CA HIS A 112 -7.23 -6.68 -5.24
C HIS A 112 -6.91 -5.51 -6.17
N SER A 113 -7.96 -4.79 -6.58
CA SER A 113 -7.81 -3.58 -7.39
C SER A 113 -7.19 -2.44 -6.58
N SER A 114 -6.59 -1.46 -7.27
CA SER A 114 -6.00 -0.29 -6.61
C SER A 114 -7.02 0.50 -5.79
N THR A 115 -8.30 0.50 -6.17
CA THR A 115 -9.38 1.11 -5.38
C THR A 115 -9.63 0.37 -4.06
N VAL A 116 -9.57 -0.96 -4.05
CA VAL A 116 -9.71 -1.74 -2.82
C VAL A 116 -8.54 -1.48 -1.88
N LEU A 117 -7.32 -1.41 -2.41
CA LEU A 117 -6.13 -1.03 -1.63
C LEU A 117 -6.24 0.40 -1.07
N GLU A 118 -6.72 1.35 -1.88
CA GLU A 118 -7.00 2.73 -1.44
C GLU A 118 -7.98 2.76 -0.27
N LEU A 119 -9.07 2.01 -0.37
CA LEU A 119 -10.08 1.93 0.68
C LEU A 119 -9.54 1.23 1.93
N ALA A 120 -8.75 0.16 1.79
CA ALA A 120 -8.18 -0.55 2.94
C ALA A 120 -7.24 0.37 3.73
N ALA A 121 -6.33 1.05 3.04
CA ALA A 121 -5.43 2.02 3.65
C ALA A 121 -6.21 3.19 4.30
N THR A 122 -7.27 3.67 3.65
CA THR A 122 -8.14 4.72 4.20
C THR A 122 -8.89 4.25 5.45
N ILE A 123 -9.48 3.05 5.44
CA ILE A 123 -10.18 2.48 6.59
C ILE A 123 -9.24 2.40 7.80
N HIS A 124 -8.05 1.82 7.61
CA HIS A 124 -7.04 1.76 8.67
C HIS A 124 -6.70 3.16 9.18
N TRP A 125 -6.42 4.10 8.29
CA TRP A 125 -6.07 5.46 8.68
C TRP A 125 -7.15 6.14 9.51
N LEU A 126 -8.40 6.16 9.03
CA LEU A 126 -9.51 6.81 9.73
C LEU A 126 -9.75 6.18 11.11
N ALA A 127 -9.77 4.85 11.18
CA ALA A 127 -10.09 4.15 12.42
C ALA A 127 -8.96 4.17 13.45
N VAL A 128 -7.70 4.09 13.00
CA VAL A 128 -6.54 3.80 13.86
C VAL A 128 -5.66 5.03 14.05
N VAL A 129 -5.37 5.76 12.96
CA VAL A 129 -4.46 6.92 13.00
C VAL A 129 -5.21 8.17 13.43
N GLU A 130 -6.39 8.44 12.84
CA GLU A 130 -7.25 9.55 13.25
C GLU A 130 -8.16 9.21 14.44
N GLY A 131 -8.32 7.92 14.77
CA GLY A 131 -9.12 7.47 15.91
C GLY A 131 -10.63 7.72 15.75
N ILE A 132 -11.14 7.79 14.52
CA ILE A 132 -12.56 8.08 14.26
C ILE A 132 -13.40 6.84 14.58
N SER A 133 -14.23 6.93 15.62
CA SER A 133 -15.11 5.84 16.06
C SER A 133 -16.07 5.38 14.95
N ASP A 134 -16.73 6.32 14.27
CA ASP A 134 -17.59 6.03 13.11
C ASP A 134 -16.82 6.20 11.78
N TRP A 135 -15.74 5.46 11.64
CA TRP A 135 -14.93 5.46 10.41
C TRP A 135 -15.73 5.00 9.19
N LYS A 136 -16.84 4.27 9.36
CA LYS A 136 -17.68 3.78 8.25
C LYS A 136 -18.40 4.93 7.57
N THR A 137 -19.09 5.77 8.36
CA THR A 137 -19.74 6.97 7.84
C THR A 137 -18.69 7.93 7.27
N GLU A 138 -17.56 8.09 7.94
CA GLU A 138 -16.49 8.97 7.46
C GLU A 138 -15.86 8.47 6.14
N LEU A 139 -15.69 7.16 5.99
CA LEU A 139 -15.22 6.55 4.74
C LEU A 139 -16.17 6.89 3.59
N VAL A 140 -17.48 6.75 3.79
CA VAL A 140 -18.49 7.10 2.78
C VAL A 140 -18.43 8.60 2.48
N ARG A 141 -18.31 9.46 3.50
CA ARG A 141 -18.17 10.91 3.34
C ARG A 141 -16.96 11.29 2.49
N ARG A 142 -15.80 10.68 2.73
CA ARG A 142 -14.54 11.02 2.03
C ARG A 142 -14.39 10.33 0.66
N LYS A 143 -14.96 9.14 0.48
CA LYS A 143 -14.70 8.29 -0.71
C LYS A 143 -15.91 8.11 -1.62
N GLY A 144 -17.11 8.45 -1.16
CA GLY A 144 -18.34 8.48 -1.97
C GLY A 144 -18.52 7.20 -2.78
N ALA A 145 -18.72 7.34 -4.09
CA ALA A 145 -18.98 6.24 -5.03
C ALA A 145 -17.89 5.15 -5.08
N LYS A 146 -16.66 5.42 -4.60
CA LYS A 146 -15.61 4.39 -4.54
C LYS A 146 -15.97 3.23 -3.60
N THR A 147 -16.75 3.49 -2.55
CA THR A 147 -17.14 2.48 -1.53
C THR A 147 -18.13 1.43 -2.05
N GLY A 148 -18.86 1.74 -3.13
CA GLY A 148 -19.86 0.87 -3.74
C GLY A 148 -19.29 -0.40 -4.38
N ASN A 149 -20.16 -1.21 -5.01
CA ASN A 149 -19.80 -2.47 -5.68
C ASN A 149 -19.02 -3.45 -4.77
N ASN A 150 -19.43 -3.54 -3.51
CA ASN A 150 -18.82 -4.37 -2.47
C ASN A 150 -17.33 -4.06 -2.19
N ARG A 151 -16.79 -2.92 -2.65
CA ARG A 151 -15.36 -2.59 -2.51
C ARG A 151 -14.99 -2.25 -1.07
N ALA A 152 -15.87 -1.56 -0.33
CA ALA A 152 -15.63 -1.28 1.09
C ALA A 152 -15.55 -2.58 1.92
N LEU A 153 -16.41 -3.56 1.65
CA LEU A 153 -16.34 -4.86 2.31
C LEU A 153 -15.03 -5.58 1.94
N LYS A 154 -14.69 -5.67 0.65
CA LYS A 154 -13.43 -6.28 0.20
C LYS A 154 -12.20 -5.62 0.85
N ALA A 155 -12.22 -4.31 1.03
CA ALA A 155 -11.15 -3.57 1.70
C ALA A 155 -11.05 -3.92 3.19
N PHE A 156 -12.19 -4.04 3.87
CA PHE A 156 -12.23 -4.49 5.26
C PHE A 156 -11.75 -5.94 5.41
N GLU A 157 -12.17 -6.84 4.51
CA GLU A 157 -11.71 -8.23 4.47
C GLU A 157 -10.21 -8.34 4.17
N LEU A 158 -9.67 -7.47 3.30
CA LEU A 158 -8.23 -7.39 3.08
C LEU A 158 -7.49 -7.03 4.37
N LEU A 159 -7.94 -6.01 5.12
CA LEU A 159 -7.33 -5.68 6.41
C LEU A 159 -7.38 -6.87 7.38
N ARG A 160 -8.48 -7.63 7.40
CA ARG A 160 -8.62 -8.85 8.22
C ARG A 160 -7.57 -9.89 7.84
N THR A 161 -7.39 -10.15 6.55
CA THR A 161 -6.39 -11.10 6.03
C THR A 161 -4.96 -10.65 6.34
N LEU A 162 -4.70 -9.34 6.30
CA LEU A 162 -3.40 -8.77 6.66
C LEU A 162 -3.17 -8.70 8.18
N GLY A 163 -4.18 -9.01 8.99
CA GLY A 163 -4.10 -8.93 10.45
C GLY A 163 -4.04 -7.49 10.97
N LEU A 164 -4.73 -6.56 10.29
CA LEU A 164 -4.71 -5.13 10.61
C LEU A 164 -6.03 -4.64 11.22
N PRO A 165 -5.99 -3.74 12.21
CA PRO A 165 -7.18 -3.05 12.68
C PRO A 165 -7.78 -2.15 11.58
N PRO A 166 -9.08 -1.82 11.64
CA PRO A 166 -10.06 -2.23 12.65
C PRO A 166 -10.63 -3.65 12.41
N ALA A 167 -10.09 -4.41 11.44
CA ALA A 167 -10.65 -5.69 11.02
C ALA A 167 -10.20 -6.89 11.87
N VAL A 168 -9.10 -6.75 12.60
CA VAL A 168 -8.77 -7.58 13.77
C VAL A 168 -8.90 -6.70 15.02
N GLY A 169 -9.47 -7.26 16.08
CA GLY A 169 -10.19 -6.51 17.12
C GLY A 169 -9.49 -5.26 17.69
N SER A 170 -10.29 -4.24 17.99
CA SER A 170 -10.16 -3.63 19.32
C SER A 170 -10.23 -4.79 20.31
N ALA A 171 -9.12 -5.08 20.99
CA ALA A 171 -9.09 -6.12 22.00
C ALA A 171 -10.37 -6.01 22.84
N VAL A 172 -11.19 -7.07 22.83
CA VAL A 172 -12.22 -7.27 23.84
C VAL A 172 -11.45 -7.26 25.15
N ARG A 173 -11.47 -6.12 25.86
CA ARG A 173 -11.07 -6.06 27.25
C ARG A 173 -12.18 -6.79 28.01
N SER A 174 -11.98 -8.09 28.20
CA SER A 174 -12.64 -8.87 29.24
C SER A 174 -11.98 -8.56 30.57
#